data_AF-A0A7X7RM88-F1
#
_entry.id   AF-A0A7X7RM88-F1
#
_cell.length_a   1.000
_cell.length_b   1.000
_cell.length_c   1.000
_cell.angle_alpha   90.00
_cell.angle_beta   90.00
_cell.angle_gamma   90.00
#
_symmetry.space_group_name_H-M   'P 1'
#
loop_
_entity.id
_entity.type
_entity.pdbx_description
1 polymer ?
#
loop_
_entity_poly.entity_id
_entity_poly.type
_entity_poly.pdbx_seq_one_letter_code
_entity_poly.pdbx_strand_id
1 'polypeptide(L)'
;MDMKSVLGLSLAFGVFASPVVRAELPDVVGLREIATAGTNNQTLTVTGTHLIEGAVRKTGTGAWTVPAATIFSGSRAAWDVLAGSVALTGIGAGNEMELAAAPTAVLNQAALWMAADENVIYTDNGGVNEVSAWLDVREPDTAAPYIYTRAVSKTTFTNAVPELKTSGAGPDNALPYLWFGGYHSGRWMDWTDPSDASKHLNTIHHAFVVHGTHDSYGYFLGITESDTTTYPLDFRKDDYDSATGAEGMIWENAAYGYTATALRTGRTFLNRSLVDGATTPVPRGYQLIGAEVGCRPANAGNFFNCRNLFPGTGARVGGDRLCEAVIFTNRLSETDRVKVEHYLWQKWFGRAPQSPVGLNVASGATATFDWDAAETLDFQTQGDGCLVKQGVGGLRMAVDNRTPLSAFNGSLALEGGEIDARLPVPVAVTGGNTYSSEAMMLYHATAAAGKAVKTGSGELVVSGVPADVTLEVRQGLLNIAQPLAAAFPAEMRGAGDQRRRARAAELQRPAARRHGALQWREPDRRDRQIHAP
;
A
#
# COMPACT_ATOMS: atom_id res chain seq x y z
N MET A 1 -49.33 25.29 43.48
CA MET A 1 -49.92 23.96 43.19
C MET A 1 -49.72 23.69 41.72
N ASP A 2 -49.07 22.56 41.42
CA ASP A 2 -49.20 21.68 40.26
C ASP A 2 -49.10 22.16 38.79
N MET A 3 -48.05 21.61 38.15
CA MET A 3 -48.09 20.74 36.95
C MET A 3 -47.99 21.31 35.50
N LYS A 4 -47.05 20.67 34.76
CA LYS A 4 -46.92 20.51 33.28
C LYS A 4 -46.48 21.76 32.50
N SER A 5 -45.69 21.69 31.41
CA SER A 5 -44.96 20.57 30.75
C SER A 5 -43.45 20.94 30.61
N VAL A 6 -42.46 20.07 30.33
CA VAL A 6 -42.34 18.70 29.78
C VAL A 6 -42.33 18.61 28.23
N LEU A 7 -41.30 17.91 27.71
CA LEU A 7 -40.99 17.48 26.32
C LEU A 7 -40.62 18.59 25.28
N GLY A 8 -39.59 18.41 24.44
CA GLY A 8 -38.65 17.28 24.40
C GLY A 8 -37.41 17.52 23.52
N LEU A 9 -36.30 16.89 23.91
CA LEU A 9 -35.07 16.79 23.11
C LEU A 9 -34.92 15.33 22.68
N SER A 10 -34.97 15.07 21.37
CA SER A 10 -34.86 13.71 20.82
C SER A 10 -33.42 13.21 20.94
N LEU A 11 -33.20 12.23 21.82
CA LEU A 11 -31.99 11.42 21.85
C LEU A 11 -32.15 10.25 20.86
N ALA A 12 -31.72 10.47 19.62
CA ALA A 12 -31.58 9.41 18.65
C ALA A 12 -30.46 8.45 19.10
N PHE A 13 -30.84 7.32 19.71
CA PHE A 13 -29.92 6.21 19.91
C PHE A 13 -29.52 5.65 18.55
N GLY A 14 -28.24 5.81 18.19
CA GLY A 14 -27.68 5.20 16.99
C GLY A 14 -27.76 3.69 17.08
N VAL A 15 -28.35 3.07 16.06
CA VAL A 15 -28.33 1.61 15.89
C VAL A 15 -26.89 1.18 15.67
N PHE A 16 -26.29 0.54 16.69
CA PHE A 16 -25.09 -0.26 16.47
C PHE A 16 -25.50 -1.48 15.64
N ALA A 17 -25.20 -1.44 14.34
CA ALA A 17 -25.27 -2.64 13.52
C ALA A 17 -24.29 -3.67 14.09
N SER A 18 -24.80 -4.83 14.49
CA SER A 18 -23.96 -5.97 14.88
C SER A 18 -23.01 -6.30 13.73
N PRO A 19 -21.71 -6.52 13.97
CA PRO A 19 -20.79 -6.90 12.91
C PRO A 19 -21.25 -8.23 12.30
N VAL A 20 -21.41 -8.26 10.98
CA VAL A 20 -21.72 -9.49 10.25
C VAL A 20 -20.49 -10.39 10.30
N VAL A 21 -20.54 -11.42 11.14
CA VAL A 21 -19.51 -12.45 11.21
C VAL A 21 -19.70 -13.39 10.02
N ARG A 22 -18.69 -13.48 9.15
CA ARG A 22 -18.67 -14.44 8.03
C ARG A 22 -18.12 -15.78 8.51
N ALA A 23 -18.56 -16.88 7.89
CA ALA A 23 -17.97 -18.20 8.16
C ALA A 23 -16.55 -18.34 7.58
N GLU A 24 -16.28 -17.61 6.50
CA GLU A 24 -15.08 -17.71 5.67
C GLU A 24 -14.36 -16.35 5.55
N LEU A 25 -13.08 -16.40 5.17
CA LEU A 25 -12.27 -15.22 4.87
C LEU A 25 -12.84 -14.52 3.61
N PRO A 26 -13.05 -13.18 3.61
CA PRO A 26 -13.52 -12.49 2.42
C PRO A 26 -12.46 -12.44 1.31
N ASP A 27 -12.88 -12.54 0.06
CA ASP A 27 -12.03 -12.40 -1.13
C ASP A 27 -11.34 -11.03 -1.22
N VAL A 28 -11.97 -9.97 -0.69
CA VAL A 28 -11.38 -8.62 -0.68
C VAL A 28 -11.73 -7.90 0.62
N VAL A 29 -10.76 -7.19 1.18
CA VAL A 29 -10.91 -6.26 2.31
C VAL A 29 -10.17 -4.96 1.99
N GLY A 30 -10.92 -3.92 1.67
CA GLY A 30 -10.41 -2.62 1.23
C GLY A 30 -9.66 -1.82 2.31
N LEU A 31 -8.94 -0.77 1.89
CA LEU A 31 -8.20 0.07 2.84
C LEU A 31 -9.16 0.73 3.84
N ARG A 32 -8.85 0.59 5.15
CA ARG A 32 -9.69 1.01 6.30
C ARG A 32 -10.96 0.18 6.52
N GLU A 33 -11.24 -0.83 5.71
CA GLU A 33 -12.30 -1.79 6.01
C GLU A 33 -11.86 -2.75 7.12
N ILE A 34 -12.82 -3.27 7.88
CA ILE A 34 -12.57 -4.31 8.89
C ILE A 34 -13.55 -5.45 8.64
N ALA A 35 -13.04 -6.57 8.15
CA ALA A 35 -13.82 -7.81 8.05
C ALA A 35 -13.73 -8.59 9.37
N THR A 36 -14.81 -9.23 9.79
CA THR A 36 -14.80 -10.20 10.90
C THR A 36 -15.33 -11.53 10.40
N ALA A 37 -14.56 -12.60 10.63
CA ALA A 37 -14.92 -13.95 10.22
C ALA A 37 -14.52 -14.98 11.29
N GLY A 38 -15.10 -16.17 11.23
CA GLY A 38 -14.83 -17.23 12.20
C GLY A 38 -15.46 -18.56 11.79
N THR A 39 -14.77 -19.66 12.08
CA THR A 39 -15.05 -20.98 11.49
C THR A 39 -16.18 -21.77 12.14
N ASN A 40 -17.00 -21.17 12.99
CA ASN A 40 -18.00 -21.89 13.81
C ASN A 40 -17.40 -23.12 14.54
N ASN A 41 -16.17 -22.99 15.02
CA ASN A 41 -15.35 -24.01 15.71
C ASN A 41 -14.82 -25.14 14.81
N GLN A 42 -14.86 -25.01 13.48
CA GLN A 42 -14.27 -25.95 12.53
C GLN A 42 -12.81 -25.61 12.19
N THR A 43 -12.10 -26.57 11.60
CA THR A 43 -10.82 -26.34 10.91
C THR A 43 -11.10 -26.20 9.41
N LEU A 44 -10.73 -25.08 8.80
CA LEU A 44 -10.93 -24.80 7.38
C LEU A 44 -9.60 -24.46 6.71
N THR A 45 -9.38 -24.98 5.50
CA THR A 45 -8.33 -24.46 4.61
C THR A 45 -8.92 -23.31 3.81
N VAL A 46 -8.24 -22.16 3.81
CA VAL A 46 -8.60 -20.99 3.01
C VAL A 46 -8.22 -21.25 1.55
N THR A 47 -9.17 -21.05 0.64
CA THR A 47 -9.07 -21.35 -0.79
C THR A 47 -9.56 -20.18 -1.62
N GLY A 48 -8.91 -19.94 -2.77
CA GLY A 48 -9.21 -18.79 -3.63
C GLY A 48 -8.14 -17.71 -3.49
N THR A 49 -8.42 -16.50 -3.97
CA THR A 49 -7.52 -15.35 -3.91
C THR A 49 -8.11 -14.28 -3.01
N HIS A 50 -7.37 -13.88 -1.98
CA HIS A 50 -7.79 -12.91 -0.97
C HIS A 50 -6.91 -11.66 -1.00
N LEU A 51 -7.53 -10.51 -1.28
CA LEU A 51 -6.86 -9.22 -1.46
C LEU A 51 -7.12 -8.33 -0.24
N ILE A 52 -6.12 -8.19 0.62
CA ILE A 52 -6.27 -7.57 1.94
C ILE A 52 -5.45 -6.28 2.03
N GLU A 53 -6.10 -5.13 2.11
CA GLU A 53 -5.48 -3.85 2.48
C GLU A 53 -5.98 -3.29 3.82
N GLY A 54 -7.17 -3.71 4.25
CA GLY A 54 -7.74 -3.37 5.55
C GLY A 54 -7.35 -4.37 6.66
N ALA A 55 -8.24 -4.54 7.62
CA ALA A 55 -8.06 -5.47 8.73
C ALA A 55 -8.96 -6.71 8.64
N VAL A 56 -8.40 -7.89 8.87
CA VAL A 56 -9.13 -9.15 9.02
C VAL A 56 -9.15 -9.54 10.49
N ARG A 57 -10.34 -9.70 11.08
CA ARG A 57 -10.55 -10.22 12.44
C ARG A 57 -11.01 -11.66 12.40
N LYS A 58 -10.11 -12.56 12.77
CA LYS A 58 -10.44 -13.97 12.96
C LYS A 58 -10.97 -14.17 14.39
N THR A 59 -12.15 -14.77 14.49
CA THR A 59 -12.87 -15.07 15.73
C THR A 59 -13.31 -16.54 15.77
N GLY A 60 -13.86 -16.98 16.91
CA GLY A 60 -14.24 -18.39 17.13
C GLY A 60 -13.03 -19.29 17.44
N THR A 61 -13.27 -20.44 18.06
CA THR A 61 -12.19 -21.29 18.61
C THR A 61 -11.55 -22.25 17.61
N GLY A 62 -12.12 -22.40 16.41
CA GLY A 62 -11.60 -23.29 15.37
C GLY A 62 -10.34 -22.76 14.69
N ALA A 63 -9.93 -23.37 13.59
CA ALA A 63 -8.64 -23.13 12.95
C ALA A 63 -8.77 -22.70 11.47
N TRP A 64 -7.90 -21.82 11.01
CA TRP A 64 -7.67 -21.60 9.58
C TRP A 64 -6.30 -22.13 9.18
N THR A 65 -6.21 -22.84 8.07
CA THR A 65 -4.96 -23.08 7.33
C THR A 65 -4.95 -22.16 6.11
N VAL A 66 -3.97 -21.29 6.00
CA VAL A 66 -3.90 -20.20 5.01
C VAL A 66 -2.62 -20.37 4.19
N PRO A 67 -2.70 -20.89 2.96
CA PRO A 67 -1.55 -20.93 2.06
C PRO A 67 -1.12 -19.52 1.70
N ALA A 68 0.16 -19.17 1.85
CA ALA A 68 0.64 -17.82 1.52
C ALA A 68 0.40 -17.43 0.04
N ALA A 69 0.24 -18.43 -0.84
CA ALA A 69 -0.16 -18.25 -2.24
C ALA A 69 -1.57 -17.64 -2.43
N THR A 70 -2.48 -17.82 -1.46
CA THR A 70 -3.87 -17.32 -1.55
C THR A 70 -4.00 -15.88 -1.06
N ILE A 71 -2.99 -15.32 -0.40
CA ILE A 71 -3.05 -14.00 0.23
C ILE A 71 -2.22 -12.98 -0.55
N PHE A 72 -2.81 -11.82 -0.79
CA PHE A 72 -2.14 -10.63 -1.28
C PHE A 72 -2.40 -9.47 -0.33
N SER A 73 -1.45 -9.24 0.57
CA SER A 73 -1.53 -8.17 1.55
C SER A 73 -0.87 -6.88 1.04
N GLY A 74 -1.59 -5.75 1.12
CA GLY A 74 -0.99 -4.43 0.95
C GLY A 74 -0.22 -3.98 2.20
N SER A 75 0.58 -2.91 2.08
CA SER A 75 1.51 -2.44 3.13
C SER A 75 0.87 -1.97 4.45
N ARG A 76 -0.47 -1.97 4.55
CA ARG A 76 -1.24 -1.64 5.76
C ARG A 76 -2.22 -2.73 6.19
N ALA A 77 -2.14 -3.91 5.57
CA ALA A 77 -2.94 -5.06 5.95
C ALA A 77 -2.66 -5.48 7.39
N ALA A 78 -3.71 -5.74 8.17
CA ALA A 78 -3.59 -6.21 9.55
C ALA A 78 -4.45 -7.46 9.77
N TRP A 79 -3.89 -8.47 10.42
CA TRP A 79 -4.60 -9.70 10.75
C TRP A 79 -4.73 -9.86 12.27
N ASP A 80 -5.92 -9.60 12.79
CA ASP A 80 -6.28 -9.74 14.20
C ASP A 80 -6.75 -11.19 14.48
N VAL A 81 -5.92 -12.02 15.08
CA VAL A 81 -6.29 -13.37 15.55
C VAL A 81 -6.82 -13.27 16.98
N LEU A 82 -8.15 -13.11 17.11
CA LEU A 82 -8.80 -12.84 18.39
C LEU A 82 -9.19 -14.11 19.18
N ALA A 83 -9.28 -15.26 18.51
CA ALA A 83 -9.55 -16.56 19.13
C ALA A 83 -9.12 -17.73 18.22
N GLY A 84 -8.91 -18.92 18.80
CA GLY A 84 -8.52 -20.14 18.06
C GLY A 84 -7.16 -20.01 17.37
N SER A 85 -6.93 -20.78 16.31
CA SER A 85 -5.65 -20.74 15.57
C SER A 85 -5.74 -20.23 14.11
N VAL A 86 -4.62 -19.72 13.59
CA VAL A 86 -4.38 -19.48 12.15
C VAL A 86 -3.00 -20.04 11.81
N ALA A 87 -2.91 -20.94 10.84
CA ALA A 87 -1.66 -21.51 10.34
C ALA A 87 -1.36 -20.94 8.95
N LEU A 88 -0.32 -20.12 8.84
CA LEU A 88 0.22 -19.65 7.56
C LEU A 88 1.16 -20.72 7.01
N THR A 89 0.79 -21.33 5.88
CA THR A 89 1.57 -22.38 5.23
C THR A 89 2.36 -21.84 4.04
N GLY A 90 3.58 -22.35 3.88
CA GLY A 90 4.44 -22.08 2.73
C GLY A 90 3.82 -22.51 1.40
N ILE A 91 4.34 -21.96 0.32
CA ILE A 91 3.95 -22.39 -1.02
C ILE A 91 4.76 -23.64 -1.35
N GLY A 92 4.08 -24.78 -1.39
CA GLY A 92 4.70 -26.02 -1.86
C GLY A 92 5.33 -25.81 -3.24
N ALA A 93 6.60 -26.18 -3.37
CA ALA A 93 7.35 -26.01 -4.60
C ALA A 93 6.62 -26.70 -5.77
N GLY A 94 6.21 -25.92 -6.77
CA GLY A 94 5.45 -26.40 -7.95
C GLY A 94 3.96 -26.06 -7.96
N ASN A 95 3.38 -25.49 -6.90
CA ASN A 95 2.02 -24.95 -6.95
C ASN A 95 2.00 -23.59 -7.63
N GLU A 96 1.92 -23.58 -8.96
CA GLU A 96 1.73 -22.37 -9.76
C GLU A 96 0.43 -21.64 -9.38
N MET A 97 0.56 -20.41 -8.91
CA MET A 97 -0.59 -19.53 -8.66
C MET A 97 -1.26 -19.15 -9.99
N GLU A 98 -2.58 -19.28 -10.09
CA GLU A 98 -3.31 -18.85 -11.28
C GLU A 98 -3.18 -17.32 -11.47
N LEU A 99 -3.13 -16.85 -12.73
CA LEU A 99 -3.24 -15.41 -13.01
C LEU A 99 -4.68 -14.97 -12.74
N ALA A 100 -4.83 -13.88 -11.99
CA ALA A 100 -6.13 -13.32 -11.67
C ALA A 100 -6.84 -12.91 -12.97
N ALA A 101 -8.02 -13.48 -13.16
CA ALA A 101 -8.93 -13.06 -14.21
C ALA A 101 -9.14 -11.54 -14.13
N ALA A 102 -9.07 -10.87 -15.28
CA ALA A 102 -9.33 -9.45 -15.37
C ALA A 102 -10.70 -9.13 -14.74
N PRO A 103 -10.83 -8.11 -13.87
CA PRO A 103 -12.10 -7.76 -13.27
C PRO A 103 -12.97 -7.00 -14.29
N THR A 104 -13.41 -7.70 -15.34
CA THR A 104 -14.06 -7.12 -16.54
C THR A 104 -15.28 -6.27 -16.21
N ALA A 105 -16.05 -6.63 -15.18
CA ALA A 105 -17.19 -5.83 -14.71
C ALA A 105 -16.77 -4.46 -14.12
N VAL A 106 -15.55 -4.33 -13.61
CA VAL A 106 -14.94 -3.07 -13.17
C VAL A 106 -14.29 -2.37 -14.35
N LEU A 107 -13.41 -3.06 -15.10
CA LEU A 107 -12.66 -2.47 -16.22
C LEU A 107 -13.58 -1.92 -17.32
N ASN A 108 -14.75 -2.54 -17.56
CA ASN A 108 -15.76 -2.02 -18.48
C ASN A 108 -16.36 -0.67 -18.07
N GLN A 109 -16.17 -0.22 -16.82
CA GLN A 109 -16.59 1.11 -16.35
C GLN A 109 -15.53 2.20 -16.62
N ALA A 110 -14.34 1.83 -17.11
CA ALA A 110 -13.28 2.79 -17.39
C ALA A 110 -13.72 3.81 -18.45
N ALA A 111 -13.31 5.07 -18.28
CA ALA A 111 -13.43 6.10 -19.31
C ALA A 111 -12.36 5.92 -20.42
N LEU A 112 -11.23 5.30 -20.06
CA LEU A 112 -10.13 4.94 -20.96
C LEU A 112 -9.47 3.67 -20.42
N TRP A 113 -9.30 2.65 -21.25
CA TRP A 113 -8.52 1.45 -20.92
C TRP A 113 -7.67 1.06 -22.13
N MET A 114 -6.35 1.13 -22.01
CA MET A 114 -5.41 0.89 -23.11
C MET A 114 -4.27 0.00 -22.63
N ALA A 115 -3.99 -1.10 -23.34
CA ALA A 115 -2.92 -2.04 -23.00
C ALA A 115 -2.04 -2.29 -24.24
N ALA A 116 -0.72 -2.35 -24.09
CA ALA A 116 0.22 -2.36 -25.23
C ALA A 116 0.22 -3.69 -26.02
N ASP A 117 -0.40 -4.72 -25.44
CA ASP A 117 -0.69 -6.02 -26.02
C ASP A 117 -2.03 -6.06 -26.79
N GLU A 118 -2.83 -4.99 -26.74
CA GLU A 118 -4.18 -4.93 -27.32
C GLU A 118 -4.36 -3.66 -28.17
N ASN A 119 -5.04 -3.81 -29.32
CA ASN A 119 -5.53 -2.70 -30.16
C ASN A 119 -4.52 -1.55 -30.46
N VAL A 120 -3.24 -1.87 -30.66
CA VAL A 120 -2.21 -0.92 -31.12
C VAL A 120 -2.16 -0.88 -32.65
N ILE A 121 -2.35 0.30 -33.26
CA ILE A 121 -2.19 0.51 -34.70
C ILE A 121 -0.79 1.06 -34.98
N TYR A 122 0.02 0.29 -35.70
CA TYR A 122 1.39 0.66 -36.07
C TYR A 122 1.72 0.27 -37.52
N THR A 123 2.79 0.88 -38.03
CA THR A 123 3.41 0.54 -39.32
C THR A 123 4.85 0.10 -39.06
N ASP A 124 5.31 -0.99 -39.67
CA ASP A 124 6.73 -1.34 -39.69
C ASP A 124 7.50 -0.44 -40.68
N ASN A 125 8.36 0.42 -40.15
CA ASN A 125 9.27 1.28 -40.88
C ASN A 125 10.72 0.80 -40.75
N GLY A 126 11.01 -0.40 -41.25
CA GLY A 126 12.37 -0.95 -41.32
C GLY A 126 12.87 -1.58 -40.01
N GLY A 127 12.00 -2.33 -39.33
CA GLY A 127 12.24 -2.89 -37.99
C GLY A 127 11.81 -1.97 -36.85
N VAL A 128 11.09 -0.89 -37.18
CA VAL A 128 10.59 0.10 -36.22
C VAL A 128 9.07 0.18 -36.36
N ASN A 129 8.35 -0.33 -35.35
CA ASN A 129 6.90 -0.30 -35.32
C ASN A 129 6.41 1.09 -34.88
N GLU A 130 6.25 2.01 -35.84
CA GLU A 130 5.77 3.37 -35.60
C GLU A 130 4.27 3.38 -35.30
N VAL A 131 3.89 3.76 -34.08
CA VAL A 131 2.50 3.76 -33.62
C VAL A 131 1.77 5.01 -34.11
N SER A 132 0.66 4.83 -34.83
CA SER A 132 -0.21 5.93 -35.27
C SER A 132 -1.38 6.16 -34.32
N ALA A 133 -1.95 5.09 -33.75
CA ALA A 133 -3.00 5.14 -32.75
C ALA A 133 -2.95 3.94 -31.79
N TRP A 134 -3.52 4.11 -30.61
CA TRP A 134 -3.69 3.08 -29.61
C TRP A 134 -5.13 3.19 -29.11
N LEU A 135 -5.92 2.16 -29.34
CA LEU A 135 -7.35 2.20 -29.07
C LEU A 135 -7.66 1.63 -27.69
N ASP A 136 -8.92 1.77 -27.26
CA ASP A 136 -9.39 1.14 -26.05
C ASP A 136 -9.41 -0.39 -26.20
N VAL A 137 -9.06 -1.13 -25.14
CA VAL A 137 -9.08 -2.61 -25.12
C VAL A 137 -10.48 -3.18 -25.41
N ARG A 138 -11.53 -2.37 -25.20
CA ARG A 138 -12.93 -2.76 -25.47
C ARG A 138 -13.36 -2.56 -26.92
N GLU A 139 -12.52 -1.99 -27.79
CA GLU A 139 -12.81 -1.99 -29.23
C GLU A 139 -12.79 -3.43 -29.77
N PRO A 140 -13.75 -3.82 -30.62
CA PRO A 140 -13.84 -5.19 -31.14
C PRO A 140 -12.79 -5.50 -32.23
N ASP A 141 -12.27 -4.46 -32.88
CA ASP A 141 -11.20 -4.53 -33.89
C ASP A 141 -10.49 -3.17 -34.01
N THR A 142 -9.49 -3.09 -34.88
CA THR A 142 -8.65 -1.88 -35.08
C THR A 142 -9.09 -1.01 -36.26
N ALA A 143 -10.23 -1.28 -36.90
CA ALA A 143 -10.76 -0.48 -37.99
C ALA A 143 -11.73 0.61 -37.49
N ALA A 144 -11.92 1.65 -38.30
CA ALA A 144 -12.96 2.65 -38.08
C ALA A 144 -14.34 2.13 -38.56
N PRO A 145 -15.46 2.53 -37.93
CA PRO A 145 -15.58 3.56 -36.89
C PRO A 145 -15.31 3.05 -35.47
N TYR A 146 -14.59 3.86 -34.68
CA TYR A 146 -14.27 3.58 -33.28
C TYR A 146 -15.44 3.87 -32.35
N ILE A 147 -15.56 3.13 -31.24
CA ILE A 147 -16.62 3.25 -30.24
C ILE A 147 -16.15 4.08 -29.02
N TYR A 148 -14.87 4.03 -28.71
CA TYR A 148 -14.27 4.56 -27.48
C TYR A 148 -13.30 5.73 -27.76
N THR A 149 -12.82 6.36 -26.68
CA THR A 149 -11.74 7.34 -26.78
C THR A 149 -10.43 6.60 -27.05
N ARG A 150 -9.66 7.08 -28.04
CA ARG A 150 -8.38 6.50 -28.46
C ARG A 150 -7.24 7.50 -28.29
N ALA A 151 -6.01 7.02 -28.16
CA ALA A 151 -4.83 7.87 -28.19
C ALA A 151 -4.27 7.91 -29.63
N VAL A 152 -3.98 9.09 -30.14
CA VAL A 152 -3.51 9.30 -31.52
C VAL A 152 -2.19 10.05 -31.50
N SER A 153 -1.17 9.51 -32.17
CA SER A 153 0.14 10.15 -32.29
C SER A 153 0.04 11.49 -33.03
N LYS A 154 0.72 12.52 -32.53
CA LYS A 154 0.74 13.86 -33.14
C LYS A 154 2.18 14.33 -33.35
N THR A 155 2.51 14.78 -34.55
CA THR A 155 3.85 15.23 -34.95
C THR A 155 4.10 16.74 -34.74
N THR A 156 3.29 17.41 -33.92
CA THR A 156 3.34 18.88 -33.72
C THR A 156 4.67 19.40 -33.15
N PHE A 157 5.44 18.56 -32.45
CA PHE A 157 6.77 18.93 -31.92
C PHE A 157 7.92 18.44 -32.81
N THR A 158 7.78 17.23 -33.34
CA THR A 158 8.79 16.53 -34.15
C THR A 158 8.07 15.55 -35.07
N ASN A 159 8.74 15.09 -36.13
CA ASN A 159 8.22 14.02 -36.98
C ASN A 159 8.31 12.62 -36.33
N ALA A 160 8.59 12.51 -35.03
CA ALA A 160 8.71 11.24 -34.34
C ALA A 160 7.40 10.86 -33.61
N VAL A 161 7.02 9.59 -33.74
CA VAL A 161 5.89 8.98 -33.02
C VAL A 161 6.39 7.95 -31.99
N PRO A 162 5.56 7.50 -31.03
CA PRO A 162 5.92 6.38 -30.16
C PRO A 162 6.15 5.09 -30.96
N GLU A 163 6.97 4.20 -30.42
CA GLU A 163 7.28 2.90 -31.04
C GLU A 163 6.69 1.75 -30.23
N LEU A 164 6.08 0.75 -30.87
CA LEU A 164 5.69 -0.50 -30.22
C LEU A 164 6.91 -1.43 -30.12
N LYS A 165 7.36 -1.69 -28.89
CA LYS A 165 8.31 -2.78 -28.61
C LYS A 165 7.51 -4.01 -28.24
N THR A 166 7.70 -5.10 -28.99
CA THR A 166 6.89 -6.33 -28.86
C THR A 166 7.30 -7.22 -27.68
N SER A 167 8.37 -6.86 -26.98
CA SER A 167 8.91 -7.58 -25.82
C SER A 167 9.78 -6.63 -24.97
N GLY A 168 10.14 -7.05 -23.76
CA GLY A 168 10.97 -6.30 -22.81
C GLY A 168 10.20 -5.68 -21.64
N ALA A 169 8.91 -5.99 -21.48
CA ALA A 169 8.12 -5.78 -20.27
C ALA A 169 7.48 -7.11 -19.82
N GLY A 170 6.83 -7.12 -18.65
CA GLY A 170 6.24 -8.35 -18.10
C GLY A 170 7.22 -9.19 -17.26
N PRO A 171 6.72 -10.21 -16.55
CA PRO A 171 7.52 -11.02 -15.61
C PRO A 171 8.64 -11.86 -16.28
N ASP A 172 8.48 -12.19 -17.55
CA ASP A 172 9.37 -12.99 -18.38
C ASP A 172 10.01 -12.19 -19.52
N ASN A 173 9.80 -10.86 -19.54
CA ASN A 173 10.12 -9.96 -20.65
C ASN A 173 9.36 -10.25 -21.97
N ALA A 174 8.29 -11.05 -21.96
CA ALA A 174 7.54 -11.35 -23.19
C ALA A 174 6.46 -10.32 -23.54
N LEU A 175 6.08 -9.43 -22.63
CA LEU A 175 5.02 -8.45 -22.87
C LEU A 175 5.52 -7.20 -23.60
N PRO A 176 4.68 -6.59 -24.45
CA PRO A 176 5.01 -5.38 -25.21
C PRO A 176 4.87 -4.10 -24.39
N TYR A 177 5.43 -3.01 -24.90
CA TYR A 177 5.23 -1.64 -24.39
C TYR A 177 5.36 -0.60 -25.51
N LEU A 178 4.71 0.55 -25.33
CA LEU A 178 4.91 1.72 -26.18
C LEU A 178 6.09 2.56 -25.64
N TRP A 179 7.06 2.86 -26.48
CA TRP A 179 8.24 3.66 -26.16
C TRP A 179 8.11 5.10 -26.66
N PHE A 180 8.04 6.04 -25.72
CA PHE A 180 7.90 7.47 -25.98
C PHE A 180 9.26 8.19 -26.06
N GLY A 181 10.33 7.48 -26.40
CA GLY A 181 11.68 8.04 -26.52
C GLY A 181 12.28 8.50 -25.18
N GLY A 182 13.43 9.16 -25.24
CA GLY A 182 13.98 9.89 -24.10
C GLY A 182 13.19 11.18 -23.79
N TYR A 183 13.48 11.82 -22.66
CA TYR A 183 12.88 13.11 -22.32
C TYR A 183 13.27 14.14 -23.40
N HIS A 184 12.29 14.92 -23.87
CA HIS A 184 12.41 15.80 -25.04
C HIS A 184 12.44 15.10 -26.41
N SER A 185 12.05 13.82 -26.51
CA SER A 185 11.94 13.13 -27.81
C SER A 185 10.89 13.73 -28.76
N GLY A 186 9.93 14.50 -28.22
CA GLY A 186 8.79 15.01 -28.98
C GLY A 186 7.72 13.95 -29.31
N ARG A 187 7.83 12.72 -28.79
CA ARG A 187 6.88 11.62 -28.99
C ARG A 187 5.79 11.64 -27.91
N TRP A 188 4.54 11.65 -28.34
CA TRP A 188 3.36 11.73 -27.46
C TRP A 188 2.10 11.33 -28.23
N MET A 189 0.99 11.14 -27.51
CA MET A 189 -0.32 10.85 -28.11
C MET A 189 -1.42 11.66 -27.45
N ASP A 190 -2.21 12.34 -28.27
CA ASP A 190 -3.38 13.12 -27.87
C ASP A 190 -4.60 12.19 -27.78
N TRP A 191 -5.42 12.32 -26.74
CA TRP A 191 -6.66 11.57 -26.65
C TRP A 191 -7.69 12.17 -27.61
N THR A 192 -8.38 11.32 -28.33
CA THR A 192 -9.29 11.67 -29.43
C THR A 192 -10.57 10.85 -29.26
N ASP A 193 -11.74 11.49 -29.31
CA ASP A 193 -13.02 10.80 -29.18
C ASP A 193 -13.48 10.16 -30.52
N PRO A 194 -14.58 9.37 -30.53
CA PRO A 194 -15.13 8.76 -31.74
C PRO A 194 -15.49 9.73 -32.88
N SER A 195 -15.57 11.04 -32.62
CA SER A 195 -15.84 12.07 -33.63
C SER A 195 -14.58 12.77 -34.17
N ASP A 196 -13.41 12.21 -33.83
CA ASP A 196 -12.08 12.72 -34.20
C ASP A 196 -11.68 14.07 -33.56
N ALA A 197 -12.42 14.48 -32.51
CA ALA A 197 -12.11 15.66 -31.70
C ALA A 197 -11.16 15.32 -30.53
N SER A 198 -10.23 16.22 -30.20
CA SER A 198 -9.36 16.07 -29.02
C SER A 198 -10.18 16.02 -27.73
N LYS A 199 -9.85 15.07 -26.85
CA LYS A 199 -10.68 14.67 -25.72
C LYS A 199 -9.96 14.84 -24.39
N HIS A 200 -10.37 15.82 -23.61
CA HIS A 200 -9.96 15.93 -22.21
C HIS A 200 -10.95 15.21 -21.30
N LEU A 201 -10.45 14.40 -20.38
CA LEU A 201 -11.20 13.85 -19.26
C LEU A 201 -10.98 14.78 -18.06
N ASN A 202 -12.02 15.50 -17.66
CA ASN A 202 -11.99 16.50 -16.57
C ASN A 202 -12.66 16.02 -15.26
N THR A 203 -13.05 14.75 -15.23
CA THR A 203 -13.75 14.09 -14.11
C THR A 203 -13.01 12.86 -13.59
N ILE A 204 -11.69 12.76 -13.84
CA ILE A 204 -10.89 11.57 -13.43
C ILE A 204 -10.92 11.44 -11.90
N HIS A 205 -11.29 10.26 -11.43
CA HIS A 205 -11.29 9.90 -10.02
C HIS A 205 -10.23 8.87 -9.65
N HIS A 206 -9.98 7.91 -10.53
CA HIS A 206 -8.89 6.95 -10.39
C HIS A 206 -8.11 6.82 -11.70
N ALA A 207 -6.80 6.65 -11.61
CA ALA A 207 -5.93 6.30 -12.72
C ALA A 207 -4.95 5.22 -12.27
N PHE A 208 -4.78 4.18 -13.08
CA PHE A 208 -3.80 3.12 -12.89
C PHE A 208 -2.92 3.08 -14.12
N VAL A 209 -1.61 3.16 -13.92
CA VAL A 209 -0.63 3.28 -15.00
C VAL A 209 0.53 2.34 -14.74
N VAL A 210 0.72 1.36 -15.61
CA VAL A 210 1.91 0.51 -15.66
C VAL A 210 2.90 1.12 -16.65
N HIS A 211 4.02 1.63 -16.15
CA HIS A 211 5.03 2.31 -16.97
C HIS A 211 6.46 1.89 -16.56
N GLY A 212 7.47 2.27 -17.35
CA GLY A 212 8.80 1.65 -17.32
C GLY A 212 9.97 2.62 -17.43
N THR A 213 10.34 3.24 -16.31
CA THR A 213 11.40 4.25 -16.17
C THR A 213 12.79 3.63 -16.31
N HIS A 214 13.52 3.94 -17.38
CA HIS A 214 14.86 3.40 -17.60
C HIS A 214 15.89 4.51 -17.69
N ASP A 215 15.99 5.18 -18.84
CA ASP A 215 17.00 6.22 -19.05
C ASP A 215 16.51 7.59 -18.55
N SER A 216 15.23 7.90 -18.78
CA SER A 216 14.52 9.11 -18.33
C SER A 216 13.11 8.77 -17.83
N TYR A 217 12.36 9.81 -17.40
CA TYR A 217 10.91 9.76 -17.25
C TYR A 217 10.23 10.91 -18.00
N GLY A 218 8.92 10.76 -18.20
CA GLY A 218 8.05 11.83 -18.71
C GLY A 218 6.71 11.89 -17.99
N TYR A 219 5.87 12.83 -18.42
CA TYR A 219 4.51 13.05 -17.88
C TYR A 219 3.56 11.98 -18.45
N PHE A 220 3.59 10.78 -17.88
CA PHE A 220 2.81 9.64 -18.39
C PHE A 220 1.31 9.97 -18.54
N LEU A 221 0.75 10.83 -17.67
CA LEU A 221 -0.50 11.53 -17.93
C LEU A 221 -0.22 13.04 -18.02
N GLY A 222 -0.76 13.67 -19.06
CA GLY A 222 -0.66 15.10 -19.29
C GLY A 222 -1.95 15.67 -19.89
N ILE A 223 -1.91 16.93 -20.30
CA ILE A 223 -3.01 17.61 -20.99
C ILE A 223 -2.42 18.51 -22.09
N THR A 224 -3.18 18.80 -23.15
CA THR A 224 -2.65 19.59 -24.28
C THR A 224 -2.76 21.10 -24.08
N GLU A 225 -3.71 21.53 -23.26
CA GLU A 225 -3.94 22.92 -22.88
C GLU A 225 -3.98 23.00 -21.35
N SER A 226 -3.39 24.04 -20.76
CA SER A 226 -3.42 24.21 -19.30
C SER A 226 -3.70 25.65 -18.90
N ASP A 227 -4.63 25.82 -17.98
CA ASP A 227 -4.84 27.06 -17.23
C ASP A 227 -4.94 26.73 -15.73
N THR A 228 -5.17 27.74 -14.88
CA THR A 228 -5.24 27.56 -13.42
C THR A 228 -6.64 27.21 -12.90
N THR A 229 -7.65 27.11 -13.77
CA THR A 229 -9.09 27.08 -13.38
C THR A 229 -9.89 25.96 -14.02
N THR A 230 -9.70 25.75 -15.31
CA THR A 230 -10.41 24.85 -16.21
C THR A 230 -9.62 23.57 -16.44
N TYR A 231 -8.31 23.71 -16.73
CA TYR A 231 -7.40 22.62 -17.08
C TYR A 231 -6.10 22.65 -16.26
N PRO A 232 -6.19 22.48 -14.93
CA PRO A 232 -5.01 22.38 -14.06
C PRO A 232 -4.17 21.14 -14.38
N LEU A 233 -2.85 21.26 -14.17
CA LEU A 233 -1.85 20.22 -14.45
C LEU A 233 -1.84 19.12 -13.38
N ASP A 234 -2.96 18.41 -13.27
CA ASP A 234 -3.24 17.58 -12.10
C ASP A 234 -2.21 16.46 -11.89
N PHE A 235 -1.82 15.76 -12.97
CA PHE A 235 -0.84 14.66 -12.98
C PHE A 235 0.61 15.10 -13.24
N ARG A 236 0.96 16.36 -12.96
CA ARG A 236 2.33 16.83 -13.18
C ARG A 236 3.35 16.15 -12.27
N LYS A 237 4.49 15.81 -12.87
CA LYS A 237 5.70 15.29 -12.21
C LYS A 237 6.75 16.41 -12.17
N ASP A 238 7.82 16.24 -11.41
CA ASP A 238 8.99 17.11 -11.56
C ASP A 238 9.55 17.00 -13.00
N ASP A 239 10.33 17.99 -13.45
CA ASP A 239 11.04 17.91 -14.72
C ASP A 239 12.23 16.94 -14.60
N TYR A 240 12.49 16.12 -15.64
CA TYR A 240 13.70 15.29 -15.68
C TYR A 240 14.94 16.13 -15.99
N ASP A 241 15.94 16.07 -15.11
CA ASP A 241 17.25 16.66 -15.33
C ASP A 241 18.27 15.59 -15.73
N SER A 242 18.62 15.58 -17.02
CA SER A 242 19.62 14.68 -17.59
C SER A 242 21.05 14.98 -17.16
N ALA A 243 21.35 16.17 -16.62
CA ALA A 243 22.70 16.54 -16.19
C ALA A 243 23.03 15.99 -14.79
N THR A 244 22.03 15.89 -13.91
CA THR A 244 22.19 15.25 -12.58
C THR A 244 21.72 13.80 -12.55
N GLY A 245 20.90 13.37 -13.51
CA GLY A 245 20.28 12.04 -13.53
C GLY A 245 19.25 11.83 -12.41
N ALA A 246 18.87 12.90 -11.72
CA ALA A 246 18.05 12.85 -10.51
C ALA A 246 16.64 12.31 -10.77
N GLU A 247 16.18 11.45 -9.86
CA GLU A 247 14.82 10.91 -9.87
C GLU A 247 13.87 11.93 -9.26
N GLY A 248 13.02 12.50 -10.10
CA GLY A 248 11.95 13.40 -9.69
C GLY A 248 10.86 12.64 -8.96
N MET A 249 10.07 13.37 -8.18
CA MET A 249 8.96 12.80 -7.43
C MET A 249 7.85 12.31 -8.38
N ILE A 250 7.08 11.31 -7.93
CA ILE A 250 5.93 10.79 -8.67
C ILE A 250 4.98 11.93 -9.06
N TRP A 251 4.75 12.88 -8.16
CA TRP A 251 4.07 14.15 -8.43
C TRP A 251 4.96 15.34 -8.04
N GLU A 252 4.95 16.41 -8.84
CA GLU A 252 5.74 17.62 -8.56
C GLU A 252 5.41 18.18 -7.17
N ASN A 253 6.45 18.55 -6.42
CA ASN A 253 6.28 19.03 -5.05
C ASN A 253 5.50 20.37 -5.01
N ALA A 254 4.72 20.58 -3.94
CA ALA A 254 3.91 21.78 -3.74
C ALA A 254 4.69 23.10 -3.81
N ALA A 255 6.02 23.09 -3.62
CA ALA A 255 6.90 24.25 -3.77
C ALA A 255 6.81 24.95 -5.14
N TYR A 256 6.53 24.21 -6.23
CA TYR A 256 6.35 24.77 -7.57
C TYR A 256 4.88 24.99 -7.96
N GLY A 257 3.96 24.38 -7.20
CA GLY A 257 2.53 24.71 -7.23
C GLY A 257 1.72 24.16 -8.40
N TYR A 258 2.29 23.40 -9.35
CA TYR A 258 1.54 22.96 -10.53
C TYR A 258 0.86 21.60 -10.39
N THR A 259 1.45 20.62 -9.69
CA THR A 259 0.68 19.44 -9.23
C THR A 259 -0.55 19.93 -8.49
N ALA A 260 -1.68 19.31 -8.75
CA ALA A 260 -2.89 19.75 -8.08
C ALA A 260 -3.02 19.25 -6.65
N THR A 261 -3.73 20.06 -5.86
CA THR A 261 -4.24 19.67 -4.55
C THR A 261 -5.11 18.41 -4.65
N ALA A 262 -5.69 18.09 -5.81
CA ALA A 262 -6.40 16.85 -6.08
C ALA A 262 -5.56 15.59 -5.81
N LEU A 263 -4.33 15.49 -6.34
CA LEU A 263 -3.44 14.35 -6.06
C LEU A 263 -2.79 14.42 -4.68
N ARG A 264 -2.36 15.62 -4.24
CA ARG A 264 -1.76 15.79 -2.89
C ARG A 264 -2.70 15.49 -1.72
N THR A 265 -4.02 15.66 -1.91
CA THR A 265 -5.05 15.27 -0.92
C THR A 265 -5.66 13.90 -1.18
N GLY A 266 -5.21 13.23 -2.25
CA GLY A 266 -5.64 11.91 -2.65
C GLY A 266 -4.80 10.79 -2.02
N ARG A 267 -4.74 9.66 -2.71
CA ARG A 267 -3.88 8.51 -2.36
C ARG A 267 -3.05 8.13 -3.58
N THR A 268 -1.76 7.88 -3.35
CA THR A 268 -0.84 7.37 -4.38
C THR A 268 -0.38 5.99 -3.96
N PHE A 269 -0.51 5.02 -4.84
CA PHE A 269 -0.08 3.65 -4.65
C PHE A 269 1.07 3.39 -5.63
N LEU A 270 2.21 2.99 -5.13
CA LEU A 270 3.35 2.53 -5.92
C LEU A 270 3.48 1.03 -5.68
N ASN A 271 3.32 0.21 -6.72
CA ASN A 271 3.40 -1.25 -6.62
C ASN A 271 2.47 -1.81 -5.52
N ARG A 272 1.23 -1.31 -5.48
CA ARG A 272 0.18 -1.59 -4.46
C ARG A 272 0.49 -1.11 -3.03
N SER A 273 1.63 -0.47 -2.80
CA SER A 273 1.97 0.14 -1.51
C SER A 273 1.54 1.60 -1.48
N LEU A 274 0.77 1.99 -0.45
CA LEU A 274 0.39 3.39 -0.25
C LEU A 274 1.62 4.24 0.11
N VAL A 275 1.92 5.24 -0.72
CA VAL A 275 3.05 6.17 -0.60
C VAL A 275 2.60 7.64 -0.65
N ASP A 276 3.47 8.55 -0.24
CA ASP A 276 3.31 9.98 -0.54
C ASP A 276 4.02 10.31 -1.86
N GLY A 277 3.26 10.46 -2.94
CA GLY A 277 3.81 10.74 -4.27
C GLY A 277 4.53 12.09 -4.40
N ALA A 278 4.39 13.01 -3.45
CA ALA A 278 5.11 14.30 -3.45
C ALA A 278 6.50 14.23 -2.76
N THR A 279 6.83 13.10 -2.14
CA THR A 279 8.12 12.81 -1.48
C THR A 279 8.74 11.47 -1.88
N THR A 280 8.06 10.70 -2.72
CA THR A 280 8.52 9.42 -3.28
C THR A 280 9.04 9.63 -4.70
N PRO A 281 10.33 9.37 -5.00
CA PRO A 281 10.87 9.37 -6.35
C PRO A 281 10.19 8.33 -7.24
N VAL A 282 10.20 8.56 -8.56
CA VAL A 282 9.79 7.55 -9.56
C VAL A 282 10.90 6.49 -9.66
N PRO A 283 10.64 5.21 -9.33
CA PRO A 283 11.67 4.17 -9.39
C PRO A 283 12.16 3.91 -10.82
N ARG A 284 13.36 3.35 -10.95
CA ARG A 284 13.82 2.70 -12.20
C ARG A 284 13.23 1.30 -12.33
N GLY A 285 13.13 0.82 -13.56
CA GLY A 285 12.49 -0.45 -13.92
C GLY A 285 11.04 -0.24 -14.34
N TYR A 286 10.19 -1.26 -14.19
CA TYR A 286 8.75 -1.15 -14.38
C TYR A 286 8.05 -0.99 -13.03
N GLN A 287 6.94 -0.24 -13.01
CA GLN A 287 6.10 -0.06 -11.84
C GLN A 287 4.62 0.15 -12.20
N LEU A 288 3.76 -0.20 -11.25
CA LEU A 288 2.35 0.18 -11.24
C LEU A 288 2.17 1.42 -10.36
N ILE A 289 1.68 2.52 -10.94
CA ILE A 289 1.22 3.69 -10.21
C ILE A 289 -0.31 3.71 -10.20
N GLY A 290 -0.90 3.59 -9.01
CA GLY A 290 -2.31 3.86 -8.75
C GLY A 290 -2.47 5.27 -8.17
N ALA A 291 -3.43 6.03 -8.67
CA ALA A 291 -3.77 7.36 -8.18
C ALA A 291 -5.27 7.43 -7.91
N GLU A 292 -5.65 7.79 -6.69
CA GLU A 292 -7.01 8.21 -6.34
C GLU A 292 -7.01 9.69 -5.98
N VAL A 293 -7.89 10.46 -6.58
CA VAL A 293 -7.97 11.91 -6.35
C VAL A 293 -8.77 12.25 -5.08
N GLY A 294 -8.26 13.22 -4.32
CA GLY A 294 -8.87 13.71 -3.09
C GLY A 294 -9.93 14.79 -3.34
N CYS A 295 -9.55 16.05 -3.14
CA CYS A 295 -10.47 17.17 -2.96
C CYS A 295 -11.37 17.55 -4.16
N ARG A 296 -11.00 17.14 -5.38
CA ARG A 296 -11.78 17.31 -6.62
C ARG A 296 -11.35 16.29 -7.66
N PRO A 297 -12.14 16.06 -8.73
CA PRO A 297 -11.70 15.29 -9.89
C PRO A 297 -10.44 15.89 -10.54
N ALA A 298 -9.68 15.05 -11.25
CA ALA A 298 -8.50 15.42 -12.00
C ALA A 298 -8.74 15.50 -13.51
N ASN A 299 -7.79 16.14 -14.19
CA ASN A 299 -7.77 16.45 -15.61
C ASN A 299 -6.58 15.78 -16.30
N ALA A 300 -6.85 15.12 -17.43
CA ALA A 300 -5.84 14.70 -18.40
C ALA A 300 -6.45 14.63 -19.80
N GLY A 301 -5.60 14.67 -20.83
CA GLY A 301 -5.99 14.64 -22.24
C GLY A 301 -4.94 14.03 -23.17
N ASN A 302 -3.80 13.56 -22.65
CA ASN A 302 -2.75 12.94 -23.45
C ASN A 302 -1.85 12.01 -22.63
N PHE A 303 -1.01 11.26 -23.34
CA PHE A 303 0.17 10.61 -22.78
C PHE A 303 1.44 11.36 -23.20
N PHE A 304 2.36 11.59 -22.26
CA PHE A 304 3.71 12.13 -22.46
C PHE A 304 3.81 13.56 -23.02
N ASN A 305 2.88 14.44 -22.67
CA ASN A 305 2.97 15.87 -23.03
C ASN A 305 2.43 16.78 -21.92
N CYS A 306 3.30 17.66 -21.41
CA CYS A 306 2.99 18.49 -20.25
C CYS A 306 1.88 19.55 -20.46
N ARG A 307 1.75 20.16 -21.67
CA ARG A 307 0.78 21.25 -22.03
C ARG A 307 1.05 21.94 -23.38
N ASN A 308 1.57 21.23 -24.37
CA ASN A 308 2.01 21.81 -25.65
C ASN A 308 2.97 23.02 -25.54
N LEU A 309 3.73 23.15 -24.44
CA LEU A 309 4.34 24.44 -24.04
C LEU A 309 5.34 25.02 -25.06
N PHE A 310 6.03 24.15 -25.80
CA PHE A 310 7.14 24.53 -26.68
C PHE A 310 7.02 23.88 -28.06
N PRO A 311 6.09 24.35 -28.92
CA PRO A 311 5.96 23.84 -30.29
C PRO A 311 7.29 24.03 -31.04
N GLY A 312 7.84 22.92 -31.56
CA GLY A 312 9.11 22.88 -32.29
C GLY A 312 10.37 22.49 -31.51
N THR A 313 10.34 22.36 -30.17
CA THR A 313 11.51 21.86 -29.41
C THR A 313 11.31 20.50 -28.74
N GLY A 314 10.06 20.02 -28.64
CA GLY A 314 9.74 18.80 -27.88
C GLY A 314 9.98 18.92 -26.37
N ALA A 315 10.31 20.10 -25.85
CA ALA A 315 10.58 20.26 -24.43
C ALA A 315 9.35 19.89 -23.58
N ARG A 316 9.57 19.05 -22.56
CA ARG A 316 8.55 18.41 -21.72
C ARG A 316 7.60 17.44 -22.45
N VAL A 317 8.08 16.82 -23.54
CA VAL A 317 7.36 15.80 -24.33
C VAL A 317 8.21 14.52 -24.43
N GLY A 318 7.56 13.35 -24.37
CA GLY A 318 8.20 12.04 -24.34
C GLY A 318 8.80 11.66 -22.97
N GLY A 319 9.56 10.57 -22.92
CA GLY A 319 10.48 10.30 -21.82
C GLY A 319 10.46 8.92 -21.17
N ASP A 320 9.56 8.01 -21.54
CA ASP A 320 9.32 6.78 -20.77
C ASP A 320 8.77 5.63 -21.64
N ARG A 321 8.50 4.49 -21.01
CA ARG A 321 7.81 3.32 -21.58
C ARG A 321 6.43 3.19 -20.94
N LEU A 322 5.39 2.87 -21.70
CA LEU A 322 4.02 2.71 -21.18
C LEU A 322 3.44 1.36 -21.62
N CYS A 323 2.90 0.63 -20.65
CA CYS A 323 2.47 -0.76 -20.81
C CYS A 323 0.94 -0.87 -20.79
N GLU A 324 0.29 -0.34 -19.74
CA GLU A 324 -1.17 -0.33 -19.63
C GLU A 324 -1.63 0.88 -18.82
N ALA A 325 -2.73 1.51 -19.24
CA ALA A 325 -3.35 2.64 -18.57
C ALA A 325 -4.86 2.42 -18.45
N VAL A 326 -5.40 2.52 -17.24
CA VAL A 326 -6.84 2.38 -16.94
C VAL A 326 -7.29 3.60 -16.14
N ILE A 327 -8.27 4.34 -16.66
CA ILE A 327 -8.69 5.65 -16.12
C ILE A 327 -10.20 5.65 -15.92
N PHE A 328 -10.64 6.05 -14.72
CA PHE A 328 -12.04 6.05 -14.29
C PHE A 328 -12.51 7.47 -14.00
N THR A 329 -13.66 7.85 -14.56
CA THR A 329 -14.37 9.11 -14.25
C THR A 329 -15.49 8.93 -13.22
N ASN A 330 -15.71 7.71 -12.75
CA ASN A 330 -16.45 7.37 -11.54
C ASN A 330 -15.47 7.09 -10.38
N ARG A 331 -15.92 7.29 -9.13
CA ARG A 331 -15.20 6.75 -7.97
C ARG A 331 -15.42 5.24 -7.90
N LEU A 332 -14.33 4.49 -7.76
CA LEU A 332 -14.37 3.06 -7.49
C LEU A 332 -14.62 2.80 -6.00
N SER A 333 -15.15 1.63 -5.67
CA SER A 333 -15.05 1.12 -4.29
C SER A 333 -13.60 0.71 -3.98
N GLU A 334 -13.23 0.58 -2.71
CA GLU A 334 -11.93 0.00 -2.35
C GLU A 334 -11.76 -1.39 -2.94
N THR A 335 -12.82 -2.20 -2.88
CA THR A 335 -12.81 -3.56 -3.44
C THR A 335 -12.49 -3.56 -4.94
N ASP A 336 -13.07 -2.62 -5.69
CA ASP A 336 -12.86 -2.53 -7.14
C ASP A 336 -11.48 -1.96 -7.49
N ARG A 337 -11.00 -0.95 -6.74
CA ARG A 337 -9.61 -0.45 -6.85
C ARG A 337 -8.60 -1.57 -6.64
N VAL A 338 -8.73 -2.31 -5.53
CA VAL A 338 -7.82 -3.40 -5.16
C VAL A 338 -7.82 -4.51 -6.22
N LYS A 339 -8.97 -4.86 -6.79
CA LYS A 339 -9.07 -5.82 -7.91
C LYS A 339 -8.32 -5.35 -9.16
N VAL A 340 -8.47 -4.09 -9.55
CA VAL A 340 -7.77 -3.53 -10.72
C VAL A 340 -6.26 -3.49 -10.50
N GLU A 341 -5.81 -3.00 -9.34
CA GLU A 341 -4.38 -2.99 -8.98
C GLU A 341 -3.79 -4.41 -8.93
N HIS A 342 -4.54 -5.39 -8.42
CA HIS A 342 -4.11 -6.78 -8.36
C HIS A 342 -3.99 -7.42 -9.75
N TYR A 343 -4.98 -7.24 -10.62
CA TYR A 343 -4.94 -7.72 -12.01
C TYR A 343 -3.74 -7.11 -12.77
N LEU A 344 -3.57 -5.79 -12.74
CA LEU A 344 -2.45 -5.11 -13.38
C LEU A 344 -1.11 -5.57 -12.80
N TRP A 345 -1.03 -5.76 -11.48
CA TRP A 345 0.16 -6.28 -10.84
C TRP A 345 0.54 -7.68 -11.35
N GLN A 346 -0.41 -8.61 -11.35
CA GLN A 346 -0.10 -9.98 -11.77
C GLN A 346 0.16 -10.10 -13.28
N LYS A 347 -0.54 -9.35 -14.13
CA LYS A 347 -0.28 -9.32 -15.58
C LYS A 347 1.16 -8.87 -15.87
N TRP A 348 1.58 -7.75 -15.28
CA TRP A 348 2.82 -7.07 -15.66
C TRP A 348 4.05 -7.40 -14.79
N PHE A 349 3.86 -7.92 -13.58
CA PHE A 349 4.93 -8.23 -12.62
C PHE A 349 4.89 -9.69 -12.12
N GLY A 350 3.88 -10.46 -12.54
CA GLY A 350 3.79 -11.89 -12.28
C GLY A 350 3.37 -12.25 -10.86
N ARG A 351 3.67 -13.51 -10.52
CA ARG A 351 3.08 -14.25 -9.39
C ARG A 351 3.92 -14.09 -8.13
N ALA A 352 3.95 -12.88 -7.58
CA ALA A 352 4.53 -12.61 -6.26
C ALA A 352 3.47 -12.82 -5.16
N PRO A 353 3.49 -13.94 -4.40
CA PRO A 353 2.66 -14.11 -3.20
C PRO A 353 3.04 -13.07 -2.16
N GLN A 354 2.10 -12.63 -1.31
CA GLN A 354 2.39 -11.66 -0.26
C GLN A 354 1.72 -12.09 1.05
N SER A 355 2.51 -12.74 1.90
CA SER A 355 2.14 -13.07 3.28
C SER A 355 1.59 -11.84 4.04
N PRO A 356 0.73 -12.02 5.05
CA PRO A 356 0.26 -10.94 5.91
C PRO A 356 1.39 -10.06 6.43
N VAL A 357 1.31 -8.76 6.14
CA VAL A 357 2.35 -7.78 6.52
C VAL A 357 2.42 -7.58 8.05
N GLY A 358 1.33 -7.85 8.79
CA GLY A 358 1.34 -7.88 10.25
C GLY A 358 0.24 -8.74 10.87
N LEU A 359 0.60 -9.45 11.94
CA LEU A 359 -0.27 -10.37 12.67
C LEU A 359 -0.39 -10.00 14.16
N ASN A 360 -1.61 -9.77 14.63
CA ASN A 360 -1.91 -9.41 16.01
C ASN A 360 -2.56 -10.60 16.70
N VAL A 361 -1.85 -11.31 17.58
CA VAL A 361 -2.34 -12.54 18.20
C VAL A 361 -2.79 -12.26 19.64
N ALA A 362 -4.09 -12.38 19.89
CA ALA A 362 -4.67 -12.16 21.21
C ALA A 362 -4.29 -13.28 22.20
N SER A 363 -4.36 -12.98 23.50
CA SER A 363 -4.17 -13.98 24.55
C SER A 363 -5.15 -15.14 24.39
N GLY A 364 -4.65 -16.38 24.45
CA GLY A 364 -5.44 -17.60 24.22
C GLY A 364 -5.70 -17.93 22.74
N ALA A 365 -5.21 -17.14 21.79
CA ALA A 365 -5.16 -17.48 20.37
C ALA A 365 -3.75 -17.95 19.96
N THR A 366 -3.66 -18.61 18.81
CA THR A 366 -2.41 -19.17 18.28
C THR A 366 -2.20 -18.77 16.82
N ALA A 367 -0.97 -18.43 16.44
CA ALA A 367 -0.55 -18.35 15.05
C ALA A 367 0.57 -19.34 14.76
N THR A 368 0.37 -20.21 13.77
CA THR A 368 1.39 -21.16 13.32
C THR A 368 2.01 -20.67 12.02
N PHE A 369 3.33 -20.69 11.92
CA PHE A 369 4.10 -20.47 10.70
C PHE A 369 4.69 -21.80 10.28
N ASP A 370 4.09 -22.40 9.27
CA ASP A 370 4.49 -23.68 8.70
C ASP A 370 5.22 -23.43 7.39
N TRP A 371 6.51 -23.14 7.50
CA TRP A 371 7.30 -22.58 6.41
C TRP A 371 8.41 -23.55 6.01
N ASP A 372 8.14 -24.38 5.00
CA ASP A 372 9.09 -25.33 4.41
C ASP A 372 9.83 -24.78 3.18
N ALA A 373 9.61 -23.52 2.81
CA ALA A 373 10.39 -22.87 1.77
C ALA A 373 11.82 -22.59 2.25
N ALA A 374 12.80 -22.64 1.34
CA ALA A 374 14.21 -22.40 1.66
C ALA A 374 14.53 -20.93 2.02
N GLU A 375 13.59 -20.01 1.80
CA GLU A 375 13.74 -18.57 2.05
C GLU A 375 13.25 -18.18 3.45
N THR A 376 13.90 -17.19 4.06
CA THR A 376 13.44 -16.59 5.32
C THR A 376 12.17 -15.78 5.08
N LEU A 377 11.08 -16.09 5.80
CA LEU A 377 9.89 -15.25 5.81
C LEU A 377 10.05 -14.07 6.78
N ASP A 378 10.10 -12.85 6.25
CA ASP A 378 9.97 -11.62 7.04
C ASP A 378 8.51 -11.39 7.44
N PHE A 379 8.23 -11.15 8.72
CA PHE A 379 6.87 -10.82 9.19
C PHE A 379 6.86 -9.92 10.45
N GLN A 380 5.80 -9.12 10.59
CA GLN A 380 5.54 -8.34 11.78
C GLN A 380 4.53 -9.06 12.69
N THR A 381 4.75 -9.05 14.00
CA THR A 381 3.80 -9.63 14.96
C THR A 381 3.76 -8.88 16.28
N GLN A 382 2.61 -8.89 16.94
CA GLN A 382 2.40 -8.26 18.25
C GLN A 382 1.26 -8.95 19.03
N GLY A 383 1.17 -8.65 20.33
CA GLY A 383 0.17 -9.19 21.23
C GLY A 383 0.71 -10.24 22.20
N ASP A 384 -0.22 -10.97 22.83
CA ASP A 384 0.00 -11.80 24.03
C ASP A 384 -0.34 -13.28 23.80
N GLY A 385 -0.57 -13.69 22.55
CA GLY A 385 -0.92 -15.06 22.16
C GLY A 385 0.28 -16.00 21.99
N CYS A 386 0.04 -17.18 21.46
CA CYS A 386 1.09 -18.16 21.13
C CYS A 386 1.48 -18.05 19.65
N LEU A 387 2.78 -17.99 19.35
CA LEU A 387 3.33 -18.21 18.02
C LEU A 387 3.95 -19.61 17.99
N VAL A 388 3.69 -20.38 16.94
CA VAL A 388 4.31 -21.68 16.67
C VAL A 388 5.11 -21.55 15.38
N LYS A 389 6.39 -21.90 15.38
CA LYS A 389 7.20 -22.00 14.17
C LYS A 389 7.57 -23.46 13.92
N GLN A 390 7.10 -23.98 12.79
CA GLN A 390 7.37 -25.32 12.28
C GLN A 390 7.86 -25.26 10.82
N GLY A 391 8.22 -26.39 10.25
CA GLY A 391 8.85 -26.47 8.93
C GLY A 391 10.33 -26.03 8.93
N VAL A 392 11.05 -26.34 7.86
CA VAL A 392 12.53 -26.20 7.80
C VAL A 392 13.04 -24.79 7.54
N GLY A 393 12.22 -23.91 6.97
CA GLY A 393 12.59 -22.55 6.58
C GLY A 393 12.82 -21.61 7.76
N GLY A 394 13.50 -20.50 7.49
CA GLY A 394 13.75 -19.43 8.47
C GLY A 394 12.57 -18.46 8.61
N LEU A 395 12.49 -17.78 9.74
CA LEU A 395 11.47 -16.76 10.02
C LEU A 395 12.14 -15.53 10.67
N ARG A 396 11.87 -14.31 10.20
CA ARG A 396 12.39 -13.07 10.78
C ARG A 396 11.29 -12.23 11.41
N MET A 397 11.42 -12.01 12.71
CA MET A 397 10.51 -11.20 13.54
C MET A 397 11.01 -9.75 13.59
N ALA A 398 10.64 -8.94 12.60
CA ALA A 398 11.10 -7.54 12.53
C ALA A 398 10.06 -6.61 11.90
N VAL A 399 10.11 -5.32 12.26
CA VAL A 399 9.31 -4.27 11.60
C VAL A 399 9.86 -4.01 10.20
N ASP A 400 11.18 -4.05 10.05
CA ASP A 400 11.90 -3.96 8.77
C ASP A 400 13.28 -4.63 8.90
N ASN A 401 14.09 -4.62 7.84
CA ASN A 401 15.43 -5.21 7.81
C ASN A 401 16.45 -4.64 8.82
N ARG A 402 16.08 -3.65 9.65
CA ARG A 402 16.90 -2.99 10.68
C ARG A 402 16.18 -2.78 12.02
N THR A 403 14.84 -2.76 12.05
CA THR A 403 14.05 -2.40 13.25
C THR A 403 13.39 -3.62 13.93
N PRO A 404 13.70 -3.94 15.20
CA PRO A 404 13.12 -5.08 15.91
C PRO A 404 11.70 -4.82 16.46
N LEU A 405 10.97 -5.89 16.79
CA LEU A 405 9.60 -5.82 17.35
C LEU A 405 9.60 -5.47 18.85
N SER A 406 9.01 -4.32 19.22
CA SER A 406 8.88 -3.87 20.61
C SER A 406 7.57 -4.26 21.31
N ALA A 407 6.69 -5.03 20.64
CA ALA A 407 5.26 -5.15 21.01
C ALA A 407 4.71 -6.60 21.09
N PHE A 408 5.56 -7.63 21.06
CA PHE A 408 5.14 -9.01 21.28
C PHE A 408 5.49 -9.47 22.70
N ASN A 409 4.47 -9.69 23.54
CA ASN A 409 4.62 -10.18 24.94
C ASN A 409 4.13 -11.62 25.11
N GLY A 410 3.71 -12.27 24.02
CA GLY A 410 3.23 -13.63 24.01
C GLY A 410 4.35 -14.67 24.15
N SER A 411 4.02 -15.92 23.83
CA SER A 411 4.97 -17.04 23.85
C SER A 411 5.27 -17.58 22.46
N LEU A 412 6.46 -18.15 22.30
CA LEU A 412 6.95 -18.75 21.06
C LEU A 412 7.27 -20.23 21.27
N ALA A 413 6.53 -21.13 20.64
CA ALA A 413 6.91 -22.52 20.46
C ALA A 413 7.74 -22.65 19.17
N LEU A 414 8.99 -23.10 19.30
CA LEU A 414 9.83 -23.44 18.15
C LEU A 414 9.90 -24.96 18.03
N GLU A 415 9.27 -25.48 16.98
CA GLU A 415 9.14 -26.91 16.66
C GLU A 415 9.98 -27.32 15.45
N GLY A 416 10.40 -26.37 14.61
CA GLY A 416 11.35 -26.58 13.52
C GLY A 416 11.85 -25.29 12.85
N GLY A 417 13.06 -25.36 12.28
CA GLY A 417 13.72 -24.25 11.59
C GLY A 417 14.41 -23.25 12.54
N GLU A 418 14.60 -22.03 12.06
CA GLU A 418 15.30 -20.95 12.76
C GLU A 418 14.49 -19.64 12.82
N ILE A 419 14.79 -18.79 13.81
CA ILE A 419 14.15 -17.48 13.98
C ILE A 419 15.18 -16.37 14.18
N ASP A 420 15.18 -15.36 13.30
CA ASP A 420 15.84 -14.06 13.52
C ASP A 420 14.92 -13.17 14.37
N ALA A 421 15.07 -13.24 15.70
CA ALA A 421 14.17 -12.57 16.64
C ALA A 421 14.53 -11.10 16.91
N ARG A 422 15.83 -10.76 16.79
CA ARG A 422 16.45 -9.43 17.05
C ARG A 422 16.24 -8.80 18.43
N LEU A 423 15.32 -9.34 19.24
CA LEU A 423 15.14 -9.11 20.66
C LEU A 423 14.80 -10.45 21.32
N PRO A 424 15.03 -10.60 22.64
CA PRO A 424 14.63 -11.82 23.34
C PRO A 424 13.10 -12.01 23.33
N VAL A 425 12.64 -13.09 22.71
CA VAL A 425 11.22 -13.50 22.70
C VAL A 425 11.01 -14.62 23.73
N PRO A 426 9.96 -14.58 24.57
CA PRO A 426 9.69 -15.65 25.53
C PRO A 426 9.35 -16.99 24.86
N VAL A 427 10.24 -17.98 25.00
CA VAL A 427 10.07 -19.31 24.41
C VAL A 427 9.28 -20.23 25.33
N ALA A 428 8.24 -20.87 24.79
CA ALA A 428 7.54 -21.97 25.43
C ALA A 428 8.36 -23.26 25.22
N VAL A 429 9.18 -23.62 26.20
CA VAL A 429 10.04 -24.81 26.09
C VAL A 429 9.26 -26.11 26.25
N THR A 430 9.63 -27.11 25.47
CA THR A 430 9.06 -28.46 25.51
C THR A 430 10.16 -29.50 25.68
N GLY A 431 9.83 -30.64 26.29
CA GLY A 431 10.78 -31.73 26.55
C GLY A 431 11.16 -32.45 25.26
N GLY A 432 12.43 -32.86 25.15
CA GLY A 432 12.98 -33.45 23.92
C GLY A 432 13.65 -32.44 22.99
N ASN A 433 13.90 -31.20 23.42
CA ASN A 433 14.42 -30.12 22.58
C ASN A 433 15.67 -29.42 23.15
N THR A 434 16.54 -29.00 22.24
CA THR A 434 17.68 -28.10 22.47
C THR A 434 17.37 -26.77 21.80
N TYR A 435 17.53 -25.69 22.55
CA TYR A 435 17.35 -24.31 22.09
C TYR A 435 18.71 -23.61 22.13
N SER A 436 19.20 -23.16 20.97
CA SER A 436 20.44 -22.37 20.87
C SER A 436 20.09 -20.93 20.54
N SER A 437 20.66 -19.97 21.29
CA SER A 437 20.52 -18.53 21.01
C SER A 437 21.90 -17.96 20.76
N GLU A 438 22.21 -17.57 19.52
CA GLU A 438 23.51 -17.01 19.10
C GLU A 438 23.31 -15.99 17.98
N ALA A 439 24.09 -14.90 18.00
CA ALA A 439 24.06 -13.86 16.95
C ALA A 439 22.63 -13.34 16.60
N MET A 440 21.75 -13.23 17.61
CA MET A 440 20.33 -12.85 17.50
C MET A 440 19.40 -13.88 16.83
N MET A 441 19.94 -15.05 16.46
CA MET A 441 19.22 -16.19 15.91
C MET A 441 18.86 -17.20 17.02
N LEU A 442 17.62 -17.69 17.00
CA LEU A 442 17.14 -18.80 17.81
C LEU A 442 17.03 -20.06 16.93
N TYR A 443 17.71 -21.12 17.35
CA TYR A 443 17.74 -22.42 16.69
C TYR A 443 17.11 -23.50 17.56
N HIS A 444 16.54 -24.50 16.91
CA HIS A 444 16.02 -25.71 17.53
C HIS A 444 16.75 -26.96 17.00
N ALA A 445 16.92 -27.92 17.90
CA ALA A 445 17.40 -29.27 17.60
C ALA A 445 16.83 -30.28 18.60
N THR A 446 16.89 -31.57 18.33
CA THR A 446 16.40 -32.60 19.26
C THR A 446 17.30 -32.73 20.50
N ALA A 447 16.71 -33.11 21.64
CA ALA A 447 17.37 -33.51 22.87
C ALA A 447 16.75 -34.81 23.42
N ALA A 448 17.23 -35.29 24.57
CA ALA A 448 16.60 -36.40 25.26
C ALA A 448 15.18 -36.03 25.73
N ALA A 449 14.24 -36.96 25.63
CA ALA A 449 12.86 -36.78 26.10
C ALA A 449 12.82 -36.30 27.57
N GLY A 450 11.89 -35.40 27.89
CA GLY A 450 11.79 -34.77 29.21
C GLY A 450 12.89 -33.75 29.54
N LYS A 451 13.81 -33.43 28.61
CA LYS A 451 14.78 -32.34 28.78
C LYS A 451 14.55 -31.18 27.82
N ALA A 452 14.72 -29.96 28.31
CA ALA A 452 14.89 -28.76 27.50
C ALA A 452 16.31 -28.20 27.73
N VAL A 453 17.16 -28.22 26.70
CA VAL A 453 18.58 -27.88 26.81
C VAL A 453 18.86 -26.50 26.23
N LYS A 454 19.48 -25.60 26.99
CA LYS A 454 19.95 -24.29 26.49
C LYS A 454 21.42 -24.39 26.07
N THR A 455 21.71 -24.11 24.80
CA THR A 455 23.06 -24.00 24.22
C THR A 455 23.31 -22.61 23.62
N GLY A 456 24.52 -22.39 23.11
CA GLY A 456 24.89 -21.12 22.48
C GLY A 456 25.15 -19.99 23.49
N SER A 457 25.93 -19.02 23.05
CA SER A 457 26.45 -17.90 23.86
C SER A 457 25.42 -16.85 24.30
N GLY A 458 24.31 -16.69 23.59
CA GLY A 458 23.28 -15.66 23.85
C GLY A 458 22.30 -15.95 24.99
N GLU A 459 21.37 -15.03 25.21
CA GLU A 459 20.26 -15.17 26.16
C GLU A 459 19.09 -15.94 25.54
N LEU A 460 18.47 -16.83 26.33
CA LEU A 460 17.15 -17.39 26.05
C LEU A 460 16.19 -16.95 27.16
N VAL A 461 15.11 -16.27 26.79
CA VAL A 461 13.98 -16.01 27.69
C VAL A 461 12.99 -17.16 27.52
N VAL A 462 12.49 -17.72 28.63
CA VAL A 462 11.45 -18.76 28.61
C VAL A 462 10.17 -18.27 29.29
N SER A 463 9.02 -18.55 28.68
CA SER A 463 7.69 -18.10 29.16
C SER A 463 7.12 -18.99 30.28
N GLY A 464 7.73 -20.16 30.49
CA GLY A 464 7.31 -21.17 31.47
C GLY A 464 8.05 -22.47 31.25
N VAL A 465 7.93 -23.41 32.19
CA VAL A 465 8.56 -24.73 32.13
C VAL A 465 7.49 -25.79 32.45
N PRO A 466 7.20 -26.74 31.56
CA PRO A 466 6.27 -27.83 31.86
C PRO A 466 6.76 -28.68 33.05
N ALA A 467 5.82 -29.20 33.86
CA ALA A 467 6.14 -29.88 35.11
C ALA A 467 6.93 -31.21 34.93
N ASP A 468 6.89 -31.78 33.73
CA ASP A 468 7.59 -32.98 33.29
C ASP A 468 8.95 -32.69 32.61
N VAL A 469 9.34 -31.41 32.49
CA VAL A 469 10.54 -30.98 31.75
C VAL A 469 11.65 -30.50 32.69
N THR A 470 12.82 -31.13 32.57
CA THR A 470 14.05 -30.68 33.22
C THR A 470 14.82 -29.71 32.31
N LEU A 471 15.10 -28.51 32.82
CA LEU A 471 15.98 -27.55 32.15
C LEU A 471 17.46 -27.90 32.36
N GLU A 472 18.25 -27.86 31.28
CA GLU A 472 19.71 -28.05 31.31
C GLU A 472 20.40 -26.88 30.59
N VAL A 473 21.08 -26.00 31.33
CA VAL A 473 21.82 -24.88 30.72
C VAL A 473 23.28 -25.29 30.53
N ARG A 474 23.71 -25.41 29.26
CA ARG A 474 25.10 -25.73 28.91
C ARG A 474 25.92 -24.47 28.62
N GLN A 475 25.32 -23.46 27.99
CA GLN A 475 25.99 -22.24 27.54
C GLN A 475 25.03 -21.04 27.54
N GLY A 476 25.60 -19.84 27.67
CA GLY A 476 24.88 -18.56 27.63
C GLY A 476 23.98 -18.33 28.85
N LEU A 477 23.05 -17.39 28.71
CA LEU A 477 22.11 -17.02 29.77
C LEU A 477 20.74 -17.67 29.56
N LEU A 478 20.12 -18.14 30.64
CA LEU A 478 18.71 -18.53 30.67
C LEU A 478 17.97 -17.58 31.62
N ASN A 479 16.90 -16.97 31.12
CA ASN A 479 16.05 -16.05 31.85
C ASN A 479 14.64 -16.61 31.91
N ILE A 480 14.16 -16.91 33.12
CA ILE A 480 12.81 -17.46 33.32
C ILE A 480 11.89 -16.27 33.56
N ALA A 481 11.18 -15.85 32.51
CA ALA A 481 10.18 -14.81 32.64
C ALA A 481 9.02 -15.35 33.50
N GLN A 482 8.82 -14.77 34.69
CA GLN A 482 7.51 -14.87 35.30
C GLN A 482 6.51 -14.16 34.39
N PRO A 483 5.28 -14.69 34.21
CA PRO A 483 4.28 -14.00 33.41
C PRO A 483 4.03 -12.62 34.04
N LEU A 484 4.42 -11.56 33.33
CA LEU A 484 3.97 -10.21 33.63
C LEU A 484 2.45 -10.24 33.52
N ALA A 485 1.78 -10.24 34.67
CA ALA A 485 0.33 -10.14 34.72
C ALA A 485 -0.07 -8.86 33.99
N ALA A 486 -0.65 -9.00 32.80
CA ALA A 486 -1.06 -7.90 31.96
C ALA A 486 -2.17 -7.11 32.65
N ALA A 487 -1.77 -6.13 33.46
CA ALA A 487 -2.66 -5.14 34.02
C ALA A 487 -3.17 -4.27 32.86
N PHE A 488 -4.36 -4.58 32.37
CA PHE A 488 -5.08 -3.75 31.43
C PHE A 488 -5.06 -2.29 31.92
N PRO A 489 -4.56 -1.34 31.11
CA PRO A 489 -4.88 0.06 31.34
C PRO A 489 -6.40 0.21 31.20
N ALA A 490 -7.09 0.51 32.30
CA ALA A 490 -8.52 0.81 32.28
C ALA A 490 -8.86 2.06 31.41
N GLU A 491 -7.84 2.78 30.96
CA GLU A 491 -7.91 4.05 30.23
C GLU A 491 -7.68 3.92 28.71
N MET A 492 -8.09 2.80 28.09
CA MET A 492 -8.18 2.69 26.62
C MET A 492 -9.61 2.61 26.07
N ARG A 493 -10.58 3.20 26.79
CA ARG A 493 -11.80 3.73 26.15
C ARG A 493 -11.58 5.16 25.64
N GLY A 494 -10.97 5.26 24.46
CA GLY A 494 -11.07 6.43 23.58
C GLY A 494 -10.47 7.74 24.11
N ALA A 495 -9.19 7.98 23.82
CA ALA A 495 -8.53 9.29 23.94
C ALA A 495 -9.07 10.39 22.98
N GLY A 496 -10.28 10.21 22.43
CA GLY A 496 -10.97 11.17 21.56
C GLY A 496 -11.92 12.13 22.29
N ASP A 497 -12.51 11.76 23.44
CA ASP A 497 -13.61 12.54 24.04
C ASP A 497 -13.15 13.61 25.05
N GLN A 498 -12.03 13.39 25.77
CA GLN A 498 -11.54 14.38 26.75
C GLN A 498 -11.01 15.67 26.09
N ARG A 499 -10.34 15.60 24.93
CA ARG A 499 -9.84 16.80 24.23
C ARG A 499 -10.98 17.66 23.66
N ARG A 500 -12.14 17.09 23.31
CA ARG A 500 -13.33 17.87 22.93
C ARG A 500 -13.99 18.56 24.13
N ARG A 501 -14.08 17.90 25.28
CA ARG A 501 -14.64 18.50 26.51
C ARG A 501 -13.78 19.64 27.06
N ALA A 502 -12.45 19.51 27.06
CA ALA A 502 -11.54 20.58 27.47
C ALA A 502 -11.73 21.85 26.62
N ARG A 503 -11.78 21.71 25.28
CA ARG A 503 -11.93 22.86 24.37
C ARG A 503 -13.32 23.49 24.40
N ALA A 504 -14.37 22.73 24.72
CA ALA A 504 -15.72 23.25 24.92
C ALA A 504 -15.85 24.05 26.23
N ALA A 505 -15.20 23.61 27.31
CA ALA A 505 -15.20 24.32 28.59
C ALA A 505 -14.42 25.64 28.55
N GLU A 506 -13.39 25.75 27.70
CA GLU A 506 -12.59 26.96 27.52
C GLU A 506 -13.32 28.05 26.72
N LEU A 507 -14.26 27.66 25.84
CA LEU A 507 -15.13 28.57 25.07
C LEU A 507 -16.38 29.07 25.82
N GLN A 508 -16.62 28.64 27.06
CA GLN A 508 -17.79 29.03 27.87
C GLN A 508 -17.46 29.87 29.12
N ARG A 509 -16.23 30.41 29.26
CA ARG A 509 -15.90 31.33 30.36
C ARG A 509 -16.44 32.74 30.08
N PRO A 510 -17.28 33.34 30.96
CA PRO A 510 -17.75 34.70 30.78
C PRO A 510 -16.62 35.72 30.92
N ALA A 511 -16.62 36.76 30.08
CA ALA A 511 -15.65 37.85 30.13
C ALA A 511 -15.86 38.74 31.37
N ALA A 512 -15.19 38.41 32.47
CA ALA A 512 -15.16 39.24 33.67
C ALA A 512 -14.30 40.49 33.44
N ARG A 513 -14.96 41.64 33.26
CA ARG A 513 -14.32 42.97 33.21
C ARG A 513 -13.43 43.19 34.45
N ARG A 514 -12.19 43.63 34.24
CA ARG A 514 -11.43 44.39 35.24
C ARG A 514 -10.95 45.71 34.62
N HIS A 515 -11.62 46.80 35.00
CA HIS A 515 -11.01 48.13 34.97
C HIS A 515 -9.95 48.20 36.06
N GLY A 516 -8.84 48.89 35.79
CA GLY A 516 -7.77 49.15 36.74
C GLY A 516 -6.61 49.83 36.03
N ALA A 517 -6.62 51.17 36.00
CA ALA A 517 -5.63 51.99 35.31
C ALA A 517 -4.34 52.15 36.13
N LEU A 518 -3.23 52.44 35.45
CA LEU A 518 -2.00 53.18 35.85
C LEU A 518 -0.91 52.78 34.83
N GLN A 519 0.00 53.63 34.34
CA GLN A 519 0.02 55.08 34.15
C GLN A 519 1.20 55.39 33.21
N TRP A 520 1.08 56.34 32.28
CA TRP A 520 2.18 56.70 31.38
C TRP A 520 3.34 57.41 32.12
N ARG A 521 4.59 57.12 31.74
CA ARG A 521 5.75 57.99 31.95
C ARG A 521 6.66 57.93 30.72
N GLU A 522 6.80 59.07 30.03
CA GLU A 522 7.95 59.32 29.14
C GLU A 522 9.23 59.50 29.97
N PRO A 523 10.39 59.37 29.33
CA PRO A 523 11.29 60.52 29.35
C PRO A 523 11.95 60.85 27.99
N ASP A 524 11.75 62.12 27.61
CA ASP A 524 12.74 63.10 27.12
C ASP A 524 13.53 62.85 25.81
N ARG A 525 13.46 63.86 24.92
CA ARG A 525 14.26 63.97 23.68
C ARG A 525 15.53 64.77 23.96
N ARG A 526 16.69 64.39 23.40
CA ARG A 526 17.73 65.35 22.95
C ARG A 526 18.48 64.92 21.67
N ASP A 527 18.23 65.70 20.63
CA ASP A 527 19.02 66.06 19.44
C ASP A 527 20.45 65.48 19.22
N ARG A 528 20.74 65.08 17.97
CA ARG A 528 21.46 65.89 16.93
C ARG A 528 21.64 65.09 15.62
N GLN A 529 21.07 65.57 14.50
CA GLN A 529 21.76 66.19 13.33
C GLN A 529 22.76 65.26 12.59
N ILE A 530 22.46 64.79 11.36
CA ILE A 530 22.61 65.48 10.03
C ILE A 530 24.12 65.71 9.72
N HIS A 531 24.74 65.27 8.61
CA HIS A 531 24.46 65.53 7.18
C HIS A 531 24.97 64.42 6.24
N ALA A 532 24.37 64.33 5.05
CA ALA A 532 25.01 63.84 3.82
C ALA A 532 25.21 65.03 2.84
N PRO A 533 26.10 64.90 1.83
CA PRO A 533 25.94 65.57 0.54
C PRO A 533 24.95 64.82 -0.37
#